data_AF-A0A7K3UCL3-F1
#
_entry.id   AF-A0A7K3UCL3-F1
#
_cell.length_a   1.000
_cell.length_b   1.000
_cell.length_c   1.000
_cell.angle_alpha   90.00
_cell.angle_beta   90.00
_cell.angle_gamma   90.00
#
_symmetry.space_group_name_H-M   'P 1'
#
loop_
_entity.id
_entity.type
_entity.pdbx_description
1 polymer ?
#
loop_
_entity_poly.entity_id
_entity_poly.type
_entity_poly.pdbx_seq_one_letter_code
_entity_poly.pdbx_strand_id
1 'polypeptide(L)'
;MTVIHRFYETKVRIADDHHFLGDVDARGHPLVISHAEGLVIPICAHLNFMASRYPASTCLKHARVLSVFWDHLEKRKIDYRDVNERVLKRFLVNNATRETKILALKDDVELGITLERAEFVCDVIEKFYRTLEDELLCIPKPNSPRFNQRRTLTGAQRTAARANPATPTPENVEALKEQFLVKPNEFSGQNMYAIAALFRSAGLRECGAVGLTTAALRQSFVGESEFLPFIKRVPRELSKLATHIAGSKEIRNLVLMALGSMRERGRTILSVPVFEKRQSTFATVPIDVFSEILDLIFTSRHDFILRYGRSRPHYRAPDNVFLSTKTGQALNEKSVSNLFSAEMKRLGIPGTAHRIRATSIEDYLKGLYYLHRGMHGIAWQPDNILEWCRMYARHKSTGPLVHYINRIINIEEVLGYLPVLFDDTDLAACARALATIPAERKQDAVVGMLALMGELDLVPLEEPHAC
;
A
#
# COMPACT_ATOMS: atom_id res chain seq x y z
N MET A 1 -10.57 43.01 -14.07
CA MET A 1 -11.12 41.66 -13.78
C MET A 1 -11.46 41.00 -15.11
N THR A 2 -10.56 40.18 -15.64
CA THR A 2 -10.79 39.43 -16.88
C THR A 2 -11.76 38.29 -16.60
N VAL A 3 -12.92 38.32 -17.25
CA VAL A 3 -13.88 37.21 -17.24
C VAL A 3 -13.22 36.03 -17.93
N ILE A 4 -12.79 35.04 -17.14
CA ILE A 4 -12.21 33.80 -17.67
C ILE A 4 -13.32 33.06 -18.43
N HIS A 5 -13.21 32.98 -19.77
CA HIS A 5 -14.15 32.27 -20.63
C HIS A 5 -14.11 30.75 -20.33
N ARG A 6 -14.98 30.28 -19.42
CA ARG A 6 -15.14 28.86 -19.04
C ARG A 6 -15.92 28.00 -20.05
N PHE A 7 -16.09 28.47 -21.29
CA PHE A 7 -17.04 27.89 -22.26
C PHE A 7 -16.54 26.63 -23.01
N TYR A 8 -15.26 26.28 -22.89
CA TYR A 8 -14.65 25.13 -23.60
C TYR A 8 -14.24 24.02 -22.66
N GLU A 9 -14.93 23.87 -21.52
CA GLU A 9 -14.42 23.02 -20.45
C GLU A 9 -15.00 21.62 -20.37
N THR A 10 -14.17 20.64 -20.71
CA THR A 10 -14.49 19.24 -20.46
C THR A 10 -14.55 18.94 -18.96
N LYS A 11 -15.59 18.22 -18.53
CA LYS A 11 -15.87 17.78 -17.17
C LYS A 11 -15.96 16.26 -17.11
N VAL A 12 -15.51 15.67 -16.01
CA VAL A 12 -15.68 14.24 -15.73
C VAL A 12 -16.76 14.06 -14.68
N ARG A 13 -17.85 13.39 -15.04
CA ARG A 13 -18.93 13.01 -14.13
C ARG A 13 -18.89 11.51 -13.89
N ILE A 14 -19.24 11.06 -12.69
CA ILE A 14 -19.40 9.64 -12.41
C ILE A 14 -20.86 9.26 -12.66
N ALA A 15 -21.11 8.13 -13.31
CA ALA A 15 -22.45 7.62 -13.50
C ALA A 15 -23.02 7.11 -12.17
N ASP A 16 -24.10 7.75 -11.72
CA ASP A 16 -24.73 7.52 -10.41
C ASP A 16 -25.74 6.36 -10.47
N ASP A 17 -26.39 6.19 -11.62
CA ASP A 17 -27.45 5.19 -11.84
C ASP A 17 -26.90 3.82 -12.24
N HIS A 18 -27.65 2.77 -11.86
CA HIS A 18 -27.39 1.43 -12.37
C HIS A 18 -27.63 1.42 -13.88
N HIS A 19 -26.56 1.20 -14.62
CA HIS A 19 -26.60 0.93 -16.04
C HIS A 19 -25.51 -0.08 -16.35
N PHE A 20 -25.66 -0.78 -17.47
CA PHE A 20 -24.77 -1.86 -17.86
C PHE A 20 -24.04 -1.53 -19.15
N LEU A 21 -22.74 -1.81 -19.19
CA LEU A 21 -21.92 -1.80 -20.39
C LEU A 21 -21.66 -3.26 -20.80
N GLY A 22 -22.60 -3.82 -21.58
CA GLY A 22 -22.67 -5.28 -21.78
C GLY A 22 -23.08 -5.96 -20.48
N ASP A 23 -22.26 -6.89 -19.99
CA ASP A 23 -22.52 -7.61 -18.73
C ASP A 23 -21.93 -6.91 -17.48
N VAL A 24 -21.31 -5.74 -17.66
CA VAL A 24 -20.60 -5.03 -16.56
C VAL A 24 -21.50 -3.96 -15.96
N ASP A 25 -21.75 -4.03 -14.64
CA ASP A 25 -22.35 -2.92 -13.89
C ASP A 25 -21.43 -1.70 -13.98
N ALA A 26 -21.91 -0.67 -14.68
CA ALA A 26 -21.17 0.54 -14.98
C ALA A 26 -21.48 1.66 -13.98
N ARG A 27 -22.16 1.38 -12.86
CA ARG A 27 -22.21 2.33 -11.74
C ARG A 27 -20.79 2.73 -11.33
N GLY A 28 -20.53 4.03 -11.20
CA GLY A 28 -19.19 4.52 -10.91
C GLY A 28 -18.33 4.76 -12.15
N HIS A 29 -18.80 4.44 -13.35
CA HIS A 29 -18.08 4.65 -14.60
C HIS A 29 -17.97 6.15 -14.93
N PRO A 30 -16.78 6.64 -15.35
CA PRO A 30 -16.61 8.04 -15.71
C PRO A 30 -17.22 8.37 -17.08
N LEU A 31 -17.94 9.48 -17.13
CA LEU A 31 -18.49 10.11 -18.32
C LEU A 31 -17.77 11.44 -18.55
N VAL A 32 -17.37 11.69 -19.79
CA VAL A 32 -16.61 12.88 -20.15
C VAL A 32 -17.49 13.79 -21.00
N ILE A 33 -17.74 15.00 -20.51
CA ILE A 33 -18.73 15.93 -21.06
C ILE A 33 -18.05 17.26 -21.37
N SER A 34 -18.03 17.67 -22.63
CA SER A 34 -17.65 19.01 -23.09
C SER A 34 -18.87 19.92 -23.14
N HIS A 35 -18.69 21.21 -22.86
CA HIS A 35 -19.77 22.19 -23.00
C HIS A 35 -20.16 22.40 -24.49
N ALA A 36 -19.20 22.23 -25.42
CA ALA A 36 -19.44 22.45 -26.84
C ALA A 36 -20.17 21.27 -27.49
N GLU A 37 -19.78 20.03 -27.17
CA GLU A 37 -20.23 18.82 -27.88
C GLU A 37 -21.17 17.94 -27.04
N GLY A 38 -21.39 18.28 -25.76
CA GLY A 38 -22.04 17.38 -24.83
C GLY A 38 -21.14 16.19 -24.51
N LEU A 39 -21.62 14.96 -24.69
CA LEU A 39 -20.81 13.77 -24.41
C LEU A 39 -19.63 13.68 -25.39
N VAL A 40 -18.40 13.60 -24.89
CA VAL A 40 -17.21 13.42 -25.74
C VAL A 40 -17.13 11.95 -26.17
N ILE A 41 -17.79 11.63 -27.30
CA ILE A 41 -18.01 10.27 -27.77
C ILE A 41 -16.71 9.46 -27.88
N PRO A 42 -15.61 9.95 -28.50
CA PRO A 42 -14.40 9.15 -28.63
C PRO A 42 -13.83 8.71 -27.27
N ILE A 43 -13.80 9.64 -26.31
CA ILE A 43 -13.31 9.35 -24.96
C ILE A 43 -14.22 8.33 -24.27
N CYS A 44 -15.54 8.53 -24.33
CA CYS A 44 -16.49 7.62 -23.70
C CYS A 44 -16.46 6.22 -24.33
N ALA A 45 -16.27 6.11 -25.65
CA ALA A 45 -16.10 4.83 -26.34
C ALA A 45 -14.84 4.08 -25.86
N HIS A 46 -13.71 4.78 -25.71
CA HIS A 46 -12.49 4.20 -25.12
C HIS A 46 -12.69 3.76 -23.66
N LEU A 47 -13.38 4.58 -22.85
CA LEU A 47 -13.66 4.25 -21.45
C LEU A 47 -14.57 3.02 -21.34
N ASN A 48 -15.57 2.89 -22.22
CA ASN A 48 -16.43 1.71 -22.31
C ASN A 48 -15.62 0.46 -22.69
N PHE A 49 -14.74 0.56 -23.69
CA PHE A 49 -13.81 -0.52 -24.03
C PHE A 49 -12.95 -0.95 -22.83
N MET A 50 -12.52 0.01 -22.02
CA MET A 50 -11.77 -0.25 -20.80
C MET A 50 -12.59 -0.86 -19.66
N ALA A 51 -13.88 -0.53 -19.55
CA ALA A 51 -14.73 -0.95 -18.43
C ALA A 51 -14.81 -2.48 -18.28
N SER A 52 -14.78 -3.20 -19.40
CA SER A 52 -14.74 -4.67 -19.42
C SER A 52 -13.44 -5.29 -18.91
N ARG A 53 -12.35 -4.51 -18.86
CA ARG A 53 -10.98 -5.00 -18.59
C ARG A 53 -10.39 -4.42 -17.31
N TYR A 54 -10.82 -3.24 -16.91
CA TYR A 54 -10.21 -2.46 -15.84
C TYR A 54 -11.27 -1.93 -14.85
N PRO A 55 -10.93 -1.79 -13.56
CA PRO A 55 -11.85 -1.22 -12.59
C PRO A 55 -12.11 0.26 -12.87
N ALA A 56 -13.28 0.76 -12.43
CA ALA A 56 -13.72 2.13 -12.67
C ALA A 56 -12.72 3.21 -12.21
N SER A 57 -11.91 2.94 -11.17
CA SER A 57 -10.85 3.84 -10.72
C SER A 57 -9.73 4.03 -11.75
N THR A 58 -9.42 3.02 -12.56
CA THR A 58 -8.48 3.13 -13.68
C THR A 58 -9.11 3.93 -14.81
N CYS A 59 -10.36 3.63 -15.17
CA CYS A 59 -11.10 4.41 -16.17
C CYS A 59 -11.16 5.89 -15.78
N LEU A 60 -11.37 6.19 -14.49
CA LEU A 60 -11.43 7.57 -13.98
C LEU A 60 -10.10 8.32 -14.17
N LYS A 61 -8.96 7.63 -14.04
CA LYS A 61 -7.65 8.24 -14.33
C LYS A 61 -7.49 8.54 -15.81
N HIS A 62 -7.92 7.62 -16.69
CA HIS A 62 -7.91 7.84 -18.14
C HIS A 62 -8.81 9.02 -18.51
N ALA A 63 -10.05 9.05 -18.00
CA ALA A 63 -11.00 10.13 -18.23
C ALA A 63 -10.40 11.50 -17.89
N ARG A 64 -9.77 11.63 -16.72
CA ARG A 64 -9.12 12.89 -16.29
C ARG A 64 -8.01 13.34 -17.24
N VAL A 65 -7.12 12.43 -17.64
CA VAL A 65 -6.03 12.75 -18.56
C VAL A 65 -6.59 13.14 -19.94
N LEU A 66 -7.53 12.36 -20.45
CA LEU A 66 -8.11 12.58 -21.78
C LEU A 66 -8.96 13.85 -21.82
N SER A 67 -9.65 14.24 -20.74
CA SER A 67 -10.35 15.53 -20.68
C SER A 67 -9.40 16.71 -20.86
N VAL A 68 -8.28 16.72 -20.14
CA VAL A 68 -7.28 17.80 -20.25
C VAL A 68 -6.62 17.81 -21.63
N PHE A 69 -6.35 16.63 -22.19
CA PHE A 69 -5.84 16.52 -23.54
C PHE A 69 -6.85 17.01 -24.58
N TRP A 70 -8.13 16.68 -24.42
CA TRP A 70 -9.21 17.14 -25.30
C TRP A 70 -9.33 18.66 -25.30
N ASP A 71 -9.32 19.28 -24.12
CA ASP A 71 -9.33 20.74 -23.99
C ASP A 71 -8.11 21.39 -24.68
N HIS A 72 -6.94 20.72 -24.64
CA HIS A 72 -5.75 21.18 -25.35
C HIS A 72 -5.94 21.17 -26.87
N LEU A 73 -6.60 20.14 -27.41
CA LEU A 73 -6.93 20.01 -28.82
C LEU A 73 -7.95 21.07 -29.25
N GLU A 74 -9.06 21.20 -28.51
CA GLU A 74 -10.10 22.20 -28.78
C GLU A 74 -9.54 23.63 -28.77
N LYS A 75 -8.77 23.99 -27.73
CA LYS A 75 -8.15 25.34 -27.63
C LYS A 75 -7.25 25.67 -28.82
N ARG A 76 -6.63 24.66 -29.43
CA ARG A 76 -5.71 24.81 -30.57
C ARG A 76 -6.36 24.50 -31.92
N LYS A 77 -7.66 24.18 -31.93
CA LYS A 77 -8.42 23.78 -33.12
C LYS A 77 -7.74 22.63 -33.88
N ILE A 78 -7.25 21.65 -33.14
CA ILE A 78 -6.64 20.43 -33.70
C ILE A 78 -7.71 19.34 -33.68
N ASP A 79 -8.05 18.76 -34.84
CA ASP A 79 -8.92 17.59 -34.88
C ASP A 79 -8.22 16.41 -34.18
N TYR A 80 -8.92 15.69 -33.31
CA TYR A 80 -8.37 14.55 -32.61
C TYR A 80 -7.84 13.48 -33.58
N ARG A 81 -8.35 13.39 -34.81
CA ARG A 81 -7.88 12.48 -35.86
C ARG A 81 -6.49 12.83 -36.40
N ASP A 82 -6.10 14.11 -36.34
CA ASP A 82 -4.84 14.62 -36.89
C ASP A 82 -3.70 14.68 -35.87
N VAL A 83 -3.95 14.20 -34.66
CA VAL A 83 -2.96 14.21 -33.57
C VAL A 83 -1.78 13.32 -33.92
N ASN A 84 -0.57 13.84 -33.71
CA ASN A 84 0.68 13.11 -33.91
C ASN A 84 1.67 13.42 -32.79
N GLU A 85 2.87 12.84 -32.88
CA GLU A 85 3.96 13.05 -31.92
C GLU A 85 4.26 14.53 -31.62
N ARG A 86 4.15 15.44 -32.60
CA ARG A 86 4.40 16.87 -32.41
C ARG A 86 3.35 17.51 -31.50
N VAL A 87 2.08 17.11 -31.64
CA VAL A 87 0.98 17.58 -30.80
C VAL A 87 1.18 17.08 -29.36
N LEU A 88 1.49 15.80 -29.18
CA LEU A 88 1.76 15.22 -27.87
C LEU A 88 2.97 15.89 -27.18
N LYS A 89 4.09 16.10 -27.89
CA LYS A 89 5.23 16.84 -27.34
C LYS A 89 4.85 18.26 -26.92
N ARG A 90 4.08 18.97 -27.74
CA ARG A 90 3.61 20.33 -27.42
C ARG A 90 2.68 20.33 -26.21
N PHE A 91 1.84 19.30 -26.04
CA PHE A 91 1.02 19.13 -24.84
C PHE A 91 1.88 18.96 -23.59
N LEU A 92 2.89 18.09 -23.65
CA LEU A 92 3.80 17.83 -22.52
C LEU A 92 4.71 19.02 -22.18
N VAL A 93 5.16 19.81 -23.16
CA VAL A 93 5.97 21.01 -22.92
C VAL A 93 5.17 22.07 -22.16
N ASN A 94 3.85 22.13 -22.35
CA ASN A 94 2.96 23.00 -21.58
C ASN A 94 2.50 22.33 -20.27
N ASN A 95 3.35 21.49 -19.67
CA ASN A 95 3.10 20.73 -18.45
C ASN A 95 1.86 19.84 -18.44
N ALA A 96 1.23 19.56 -19.60
CA ALA A 96 -0.08 18.90 -19.65
C ALA A 96 -1.13 19.59 -18.73
N THR A 97 -1.00 20.90 -18.50
CA THR A 97 -1.90 21.64 -17.62
C THR A 97 -3.01 22.35 -18.41
N ARG A 98 -4.10 22.61 -17.70
CA ARG A 98 -5.20 23.47 -18.11
C ARG A 98 -5.06 24.81 -17.40
N GLU A 99 -5.51 25.91 -18.01
CA GLU A 99 -5.49 27.25 -17.38
C GLU A 99 -6.59 27.43 -16.30
N THR A 100 -7.47 26.45 -16.10
CA THR A 100 -8.65 26.56 -15.23
C THR A 100 -8.96 25.27 -14.45
N LYS A 101 -9.61 25.45 -13.28
CA LYS A 101 -9.88 24.40 -12.27
C LYS A 101 -10.85 23.33 -12.79
N ILE A 102 -10.46 22.06 -12.75
CA ILE A 102 -11.38 20.93 -12.92
C ILE A 102 -12.30 20.88 -11.69
N LEU A 103 -13.59 21.16 -11.87
CA LEU A 103 -14.61 20.94 -10.84
C LEU A 103 -14.88 19.44 -10.70
N ALA A 104 -14.15 18.77 -9.82
CA ALA A 104 -14.64 17.54 -9.21
C ALA A 104 -15.75 17.93 -8.23
N LEU A 105 -16.96 17.39 -8.38
CA LEU A 105 -18.01 17.50 -7.37
C LEU A 105 -17.62 16.66 -6.14
N LYS A 106 -16.66 17.16 -5.35
CA LYS A 106 -16.62 17.11 -3.86
C LYS A 106 -15.31 17.56 -3.20
N ASP A 107 -14.23 17.80 -3.95
CA ASP A 107 -12.98 18.30 -3.35
C ASP A 107 -12.40 19.42 -4.23
N ASP A 108 -12.21 20.61 -3.64
CA ASP A 108 -11.69 21.85 -4.25
C ASP A 108 -10.19 21.77 -4.63
N VAL A 109 -9.68 20.58 -4.96
CA VAL A 109 -8.26 20.35 -5.21
C VAL A 109 -7.98 20.43 -6.71
N GLU A 110 -7.12 21.39 -7.06
CA GLU A 110 -6.53 21.57 -8.38
C GLU A 110 -5.88 20.26 -8.87
N LEU A 111 -6.47 19.62 -9.89
CA LEU A 111 -5.80 18.56 -10.65
C LEU A 111 -4.93 19.23 -11.71
N GLY A 112 -3.82 19.84 -11.27
CA GLY A 112 -2.66 19.93 -12.15
C GLY A 112 -2.28 18.50 -12.51
N ILE A 113 -2.36 18.13 -13.79
CA ILE A 113 -1.64 16.94 -14.24
C ILE A 113 -0.18 17.36 -14.18
N THR A 114 0.43 17.19 -13.01
CA THR A 114 1.83 17.51 -12.81
C THR A 114 2.65 16.66 -13.80
N LEU A 115 3.70 17.25 -14.37
CA LEU A 115 4.69 16.58 -15.23
C LEU A 115 5.21 15.26 -14.63
N GLU A 116 5.08 15.10 -13.31
CA GLU A 116 5.30 13.92 -12.46
C GLU A 116 4.68 12.61 -12.99
N ARG A 117 3.76 12.68 -13.97
CA ARG A 117 3.12 11.51 -14.60
C ARG A 117 3.21 11.50 -16.13
N ALA A 118 4.15 12.23 -16.73
CA ALA A 118 4.24 12.35 -18.18
C ALA A 118 4.27 11.00 -18.91
N GLU A 119 4.92 9.97 -18.34
CA GLU A 119 4.89 8.60 -18.89
C GLU A 119 3.48 7.99 -18.86
N PHE A 120 2.79 8.09 -17.73
CA PHE A 120 1.41 7.63 -17.60
C PHE A 120 0.45 8.42 -18.51
N VAL A 121 0.67 9.73 -18.67
CA VAL A 121 -0.11 10.57 -19.60
C VAL A 121 0.11 10.12 -21.04
N CYS A 122 1.36 9.87 -21.43
CA CYS A 122 1.66 9.31 -22.75
C CYS A 122 0.99 7.95 -22.94
N ASP A 123 1.10 7.04 -21.97
CA ASP A 123 0.48 5.71 -22.03
C ASP A 123 -1.04 5.79 -22.19
N VAL A 124 -1.71 6.68 -21.44
CA VAL A 124 -3.16 6.91 -21.57
C VAL A 124 -3.51 7.40 -22.98
N ILE A 125 -2.80 8.40 -23.50
CA ILE A 125 -3.07 8.98 -24.83
C ILE A 125 -2.77 7.95 -25.92
N GLU A 126 -1.64 7.26 -25.86
CA GLU A 126 -1.26 6.21 -26.80
C GLU A 126 -2.30 5.09 -26.82
N LYS A 127 -2.73 4.62 -25.65
CA LYS A 127 -3.75 3.57 -25.53
C LYS A 127 -5.12 4.02 -26.03
N PHE A 128 -5.47 5.29 -25.81
CA PHE A 128 -6.67 5.89 -26.37
C PHE A 128 -6.67 5.81 -27.90
N TYR A 129 -5.61 6.29 -28.56
CA TYR A 129 -5.50 6.22 -30.02
C TYR A 129 -5.43 4.79 -30.55
N ARG A 130 -4.67 3.89 -29.91
CA ARG A 130 -4.67 2.46 -30.29
C ARG A 130 -6.07 1.85 -30.19
N THR A 131 -6.84 2.20 -29.16
CA THR A 131 -8.23 1.73 -29.03
C THR A 131 -9.08 2.23 -30.19
N LEU A 132 -8.95 3.50 -30.58
CA LEU A 132 -9.70 4.07 -31.71
C LEU A 132 -9.27 3.49 -33.07
N GLU A 133 -7.99 3.22 -33.26
CA GLU A 133 -7.39 2.74 -34.52
C GLU A 133 -7.54 1.24 -34.73
N ASP A 134 -7.24 0.45 -33.70
CA ASP A 134 -7.08 -1.01 -33.82
C ASP A 134 -8.33 -1.76 -33.33
N GLU A 135 -8.99 -1.25 -32.29
CA GLU A 135 -10.08 -1.98 -31.61
C GLU A 135 -11.47 -1.52 -32.06
N LEU A 136 -11.67 -0.20 -32.13
CA LEU A 136 -12.96 0.40 -32.48
C LEU A 136 -13.06 0.84 -33.95
N LEU A 137 -11.92 0.88 -34.67
CA LEU A 137 -11.83 1.27 -36.07
C LEU A 137 -12.53 2.62 -36.40
N CYS A 138 -12.54 3.53 -35.43
CA CYS A 138 -13.22 4.83 -35.52
C CYS A 138 -12.38 5.90 -36.22
N ILE A 139 -11.07 5.67 -36.33
CA ILE A 139 -10.14 6.56 -37.02
C ILE A 139 -9.19 5.72 -37.89
N PRO A 140 -8.72 6.25 -39.02
CA PRO A 140 -7.81 5.53 -39.90
C PRO A 140 -6.47 5.29 -39.22
N LYS A 141 -5.97 4.06 -39.33
CA LYS A 141 -4.65 3.67 -38.85
C LYS A 141 -3.56 4.26 -39.75
N PRO A 142 -2.59 5.01 -39.20
CA PRO A 142 -1.50 5.55 -40.00
C PRO A 142 -0.51 4.44 -40.43
N ASN A 143 0.16 4.65 -41.57
CA ASN A 143 1.19 3.72 -42.10
C ASN A 143 2.43 3.60 -41.20
N SER A 144 2.64 4.57 -40.32
CA SER A 144 3.69 4.59 -39.30
C SER A 144 3.07 4.80 -37.92
N PRO A 145 3.68 4.31 -36.82
CA PRO A 145 3.16 4.55 -35.47
C PRO A 145 2.87 6.04 -35.22
N ARG A 146 1.66 6.37 -34.75
CA ARG A 146 1.23 7.75 -34.48
C ARG A 146 2.17 8.49 -33.51
N PHE A 147 2.73 7.74 -32.57
CA PHE A 147 3.59 8.25 -31.53
C PHE A 147 4.90 7.46 -31.42
N ASN A 148 5.98 8.15 -31.05
CA ASN A 148 7.30 7.55 -30.94
C ASN A 148 7.40 6.68 -29.67
N GLN A 149 7.60 5.36 -29.83
CA GLN A 149 7.72 4.43 -28.71
C GLN A 149 9.02 4.58 -27.92
N ARG A 150 10.06 5.19 -28.50
CA ARG A 150 11.36 5.45 -27.86
C ARG A 150 11.48 6.90 -27.36
N ARG A 151 10.35 7.58 -27.10
CA ARG A 151 10.37 8.96 -26.61
C ARG A 151 11.18 9.03 -25.31
N THR A 152 12.17 9.91 -25.26
CA THR A 152 12.90 10.21 -24.02
C THR A 152 12.30 11.47 -23.43
N LEU A 153 11.71 11.38 -22.25
CA LEU A 153 11.26 12.55 -21.49
C LEU A 153 12.48 13.33 -20.99
N THR A 154 12.41 14.66 -20.99
CA THR A 154 13.52 15.49 -20.50
C THR A 154 13.71 15.29 -18.99
N GLY A 155 14.90 15.60 -18.48
CA GLY A 155 15.18 15.57 -17.04
C GLY A 155 14.14 16.37 -16.24
N ALA A 156 13.77 17.58 -16.67
CA ALA A 156 12.72 18.37 -16.01
C ALA A 156 11.32 17.69 -16.02
N GLN A 157 11.01 16.88 -17.04
CA GLN A 157 9.77 16.11 -17.13
C GLN A 157 9.81 14.81 -16.31
N ARG A 158 11.00 14.24 -16.08
CA ARG A 158 11.22 13.06 -15.21
C ARG A 158 11.37 13.43 -13.73
N THR A 159 11.92 14.60 -13.46
CA THR A 159 12.43 15.05 -12.15
C THR A 159 11.59 16.17 -11.56
N ALA A 160 10.30 16.26 -11.89
CA ALA A 160 9.37 16.98 -11.00
C ALA A 160 9.44 16.23 -9.66
N ALA A 161 10.24 16.79 -8.75
CA ALA A 161 10.74 16.12 -7.58
C ALA A 161 9.55 15.63 -6.76
N ARG A 162 9.29 14.32 -6.83
CA ARG A 162 8.50 13.67 -5.82
C ARG A 162 9.32 13.87 -4.56
N ALA A 163 8.98 14.87 -3.74
CA ALA A 163 9.23 14.78 -2.32
C ALA A 163 8.50 13.50 -1.93
N ASN A 164 9.22 12.39 -1.96
CA ASN A 164 8.68 11.11 -1.54
C ASN A 164 8.20 11.40 -0.13
N PRO A 165 6.88 11.35 0.14
CA PRO A 165 6.40 11.69 1.46
C PRO A 165 7.17 10.82 2.44
N ALA A 166 7.80 11.46 3.43
CA ALA A 166 8.79 10.80 4.27
C ALA A 166 8.18 9.53 4.90
N THR A 167 9.02 8.52 5.05
CA THR A 167 8.62 7.24 5.63
C THR A 167 8.50 7.44 7.15
N PRO A 168 7.39 7.04 7.79
CA PRO A 168 7.27 7.12 9.25
C PRO A 168 8.28 6.19 9.91
N THR A 169 8.87 6.63 11.02
CA THR A 169 9.76 5.81 11.86
C THR A 169 8.95 4.74 12.60
N PRO A 170 9.60 3.70 13.16
CA PRO A 170 8.91 2.71 13.99
C PRO A 170 8.11 3.33 15.14
N GLU A 171 8.68 4.34 15.82
CA GLU A 171 8.06 5.04 16.95
C GLU A 171 6.81 5.79 16.52
N ASN A 172 6.84 6.42 15.33
CA ASN A 172 5.66 7.06 14.76
C ASN A 172 4.52 6.06 14.53
N VAL A 173 4.84 4.83 14.10
CA VAL A 173 3.83 3.80 13.86
C VAL A 173 3.23 3.29 15.17
N GLU A 174 4.04 3.14 16.22
CA GLU A 174 3.54 2.76 17.55
C GLU A 174 2.67 3.86 18.16
N ALA A 175 3.10 5.12 18.09
CA ALA A 175 2.27 6.25 18.52
C ALA A 175 0.93 6.32 17.77
N LEU A 176 0.93 6.03 16.46
CA LEU A 176 -0.30 5.93 15.67
C LEU A 176 -1.21 4.78 16.14
N LYS A 177 -0.64 3.60 16.44
CA LYS A 177 -1.37 2.44 16.95
C LYS A 177 -2.04 2.76 18.29
N GLU A 178 -1.28 3.30 19.24
CA GLU A 178 -1.78 3.71 20.56
C GLU A 178 -2.91 4.73 20.42
N GLN A 179 -2.73 5.72 19.54
CA GLN A 179 -3.72 6.74 19.31
C GLN A 179 -5.05 6.19 18.77
N PHE A 180 -5.02 5.14 17.94
CA PHE A 180 -6.24 4.48 17.50
C PHE A 180 -7.03 3.83 18.65
N LEU A 181 -6.37 3.47 19.75
CA LEU A 181 -7.03 2.89 20.92
C LEU A 181 -7.65 3.97 21.84
N VAL A 182 -7.32 5.26 21.63
CA VAL A 182 -7.92 6.38 22.37
C VAL A 182 -9.36 6.63 21.90
N LYS A 183 -10.33 6.61 22.84
CA LYS A 183 -11.77 6.67 22.57
C LYS A 183 -12.20 7.99 21.90
N PRO A 184 -13.17 7.96 20.96
CA PRO A 184 -14.56 7.66 21.34
C PRO A 184 -15.15 6.32 20.88
N ASN A 185 -14.57 5.60 19.90
CA ASN A 185 -15.14 4.34 19.38
C ASN A 185 -14.15 3.17 19.46
N GLU A 186 -14.29 2.37 20.52
CA GLU A 186 -13.39 1.27 20.88
C GLU A 186 -13.21 0.22 19.76
N PHE A 187 -14.30 -0.21 19.10
CA PHE A 187 -14.19 -1.22 18.04
C PHE A 187 -13.59 -0.64 16.75
N SER A 188 -13.97 0.59 16.37
CA SER A 188 -13.36 1.24 15.19
C SER A 188 -11.86 1.45 15.40
N GLY A 189 -11.46 1.82 16.62
CA GLY A 189 -10.07 1.99 17.01
C GLY A 189 -9.28 0.69 16.93
N GLN A 190 -9.81 -0.39 17.51
CA GLN A 190 -9.18 -1.71 17.45
C GLN A 190 -9.05 -2.24 16.02
N ASN A 191 -10.02 -1.98 15.13
CA ASN A 191 -9.86 -2.29 13.71
C ASN A 191 -8.64 -1.56 13.11
N MET A 192 -8.47 -0.27 13.41
CA MET A 192 -7.36 0.51 12.85
C MET A 192 -6.02 0.11 13.46
N TYR A 193 -5.97 -0.17 14.76
CA TYR A 193 -4.80 -0.74 15.44
C TYR A 193 -4.33 -2.04 14.77
N ALA A 194 -5.22 -3.01 14.60
CA ALA A 194 -4.88 -4.30 14.02
C ALA A 194 -4.49 -4.19 12.54
N ILE A 195 -5.12 -3.28 11.78
CA ILE A 195 -4.71 -2.98 10.40
C ILE A 195 -3.31 -2.35 10.36
N ALA A 196 -3.00 -1.42 11.27
CA ALA A 196 -1.68 -0.81 11.37
C ALA A 196 -0.61 -1.85 11.71
N ALA A 197 -0.91 -2.77 12.63
CA ALA A 197 -0.04 -3.90 12.97
C ALA A 197 0.22 -4.80 11.74
N LEU A 198 -0.80 -5.09 10.93
CA LEU A 198 -0.64 -5.85 9.68
C LEU A 198 0.20 -5.11 8.61
N PHE A 199 0.08 -3.79 8.51
CA PHE A 199 0.91 -2.99 7.61
C PHE A 199 2.37 -3.01 8.06
N ARG A 200 2.61 -2.88 9.36
CA ARG A 200 3.94 -2.77 9.96
C ARG A 200 4.69 -4.10 10.03
N SER A 201 3.99 -5.18 10.36
CA SER A 201 4.61 -6.45 10.74
C SER A 201 4.47 -7.54 9.68
N ALA A 202 3.54 -7.40 8.74
CA ALA A 202 3.34 -8.34 7.61
C ALA A 202 3.41 -7.65 6.23
N GLY A 203 3.70 -6.34 6.22
CA GLY A 203 3.80 -5.53 5.02
C GLY A 203 2.52 -5.49 4.19
N LEU A 204 1.33 -5.77 4.76
CA LEU A 204 0.08 -5.87 3.97
C LEU A 204 -0.26 -4.56 3.26
N ARG A 205 -0.82 -4.67 2.05
CA ARG A 205 -1.54 -3.54 1.41
C ARG A 205 -2.87 -3.34 2.11
N GLU A 206 -3.46 -2.15 1.91
CA GLU A 206 -4.82 -1.85 2.34
C GLU A 206 -5.81 -2.92 1.88
N CYS A 207 -5.78 -3.30 0.58
CA CYS A 207 -6.61 -4.38 0.02
C CYS A 207 -6.41 -5.74 0.70
N GLY A 208 -5.16 -6.09 1.04
CA GLY A 208 -4.83 -7.35 1.70
C GLY A 208 -5.35 -7.40 3.13
N ALA A 209 -5.21 -6.30 3.87
CA ALA A 209 -5.70 -6.20 5.25
C ALA A 209 -7.23 -6.22 5.32
N VAL A 210 -7.92 -5.39 4.53
CA VAL A 210 -9.40 -5.35 4.57
C VAL A 210 -10.05 -6.60 3.98
N GLY A 211 -9.36 -7.26 3.04
CA GLY A 211 -9.79 -8.51 2.44
C GLY A 211 -9.59 -9.74 3.32
N LEU A 212 -8.92 -9.59 4.47
CA LEU A 212 -8.67 -10.70 5.40
C LEU A 212 -9.98 -11.23 5.98
N THR A 213 -10.17 -12.56 5.92
CA THR A 213 -11.36 -13.22 6.45
C THR A 213 -11.03 -14.20 7.57
N THR A 214 -12.00 -14.52 8.42
CA THR A 214 -11.78 -15.48 9.50
C THR A 214 -11.53 -16.88 8.95
N ALA A 215 -12.08 -17.22 7.79
CA ALA A 215 -11.74 -18.46 7.09
C ALA A 215 -10.31 -18.48 6.53
N ALA A 216 -9.81 -17.35 6.02
CA ALA A 216 -8.42 -17.25 5.57
C ALA A 216 -7.44 -17.48 6.74
N LEU A 217 -7.71 -16.88 7.90
CA LEU A 217 -6.90 -17.10 9.10
C LEU A 217 -6.85 -18.59 9.52
N ARG A 218 -8.00 -19.30 9.46
CA ARG A 218 -8.05 -20.75 9.75
C ARG A 218 -7.15 -21.57 8.83
N GLN A 219 -6.98 -21.17 7.58
CA GLN A 219 -6.13 -21.91 6.64
C GLN A 219 -4.65 -21.88 7.04
N SER A 220 -4.23 -20.88 7.80
CA SER A 220 -2.87 -20.79 8.35
C SER A 220 -2.55 -21.92 9.35
N PHE A 221 -3.57 -22.64 9.82
CA PHE A 221 -3.40 -23.82 10.69
C PHE A 221 -3.21 -25.11 9.89
N VAL A 222 -3.52 -25.11 8.58
CA VAL A 222 -3.48 -26.31 7.76
C VAL A 222 -2.02 -26.64 7.42
N GLY A 223 -1.60 -27.85 7.76
CA GLY A 223 -0.21 -28.30 7.58
C GLY A 223 0.68 -28.04 8.81
N GLU A 224 0.18 -27.31 9.80
CA GLU A 224 0.91 -27.05 11.04
C GLU A 224 0.71 -28.18 12.05
N SER A 225 1.81 -28.77 12.51
CA SER A 225 1.85 -29.98 13.34
C SER A 225 1.03 -29.88 14.63
N GLU A 226 0.99 -28.69 15.20
CA GLU A 226 0.35 -28.32 16.47
C GLU A 226 -1.17 -28.36 16.37
N PHE A 227 -1.69 -28.09 15.18
CA PHE A 227 -3.13 -28.06 14.93
C PHE A 227 -3.65 -29.40 14.42
N LEU A 228 -2.79 -30.26 13.84
CA LEU A 228 -3.20 -31.56 13.29
C LEU A 228 -4.12 -32.39 14.20
N PRO A 229 -3.88 -32.48 15.54
CA PRO A 229 -4.71 -33.31 16.41
C PRO A 229 -6.18 -32.85 16.50
N PHE A 230 -6.47 -31.57 16.26
CA PHE A 230 -7.80 -31.00 16.49
C PHE A 230 -8.32 -30.09 15.37
N ILE A 231 -7.58 -29.90 14.26
CA ILE A 231 -7.96 -29.01 13.14
C ILE A 231 -9.32 -29.33 12.52
N LYS A 232 -9.77 -30.59 12.59
CA LYS A 232 -11.11 -31.02 12.14
C LYS A 232 -12.24 -30.46 13.01
N ARG A 233 -11.96 -30.17 14.28
CA ARG A 233 -12.89 -29.54 15.24
C ARG A 233 -12.91 -28.02 15.11
N VAL A 234 -11.90 -27.41 14.49
CA VAL A 234 -11.82 -25.97 14.26
C VAL A 234 -12.78 -25.59 13.11
N PRO A 235 -13.79 -24.75 13.34
CA PRO A 235 -14.73 -24.35 12.31
C PRO A 235 -14.03 -23.60 11.18
N ARG A 236 -14.60 -23.68 9.97
CA ARG A 236 -14.08 -22.96 8.81
C ARG A 236 -13.95 -21.46 9.07
N GLU A 237 -14.99 -20.85 9.63
CA GLU A 237 -15.00 -19.44 10.04
C GLU A 237 -14.64 -19.37 11.52
N LEU A 238 -13.47 -18.82 11.86
CA LEU A 238 -13.02 -18.73 13.24
C LEU A 238 -13.96 -17.87 14.09
N SER A 239 -14.73 -16.96 13.49
CA SER A 239 -15.73 -16.17 14.21
C SER A 239 -16.75 -17.01 15.01
N LYS A 240 -16.97 -18.28 14.62
CA LYS A 240 -17.84 -19.23 15.36
C LYS A 240 -17.25 -19.72 16.68
N LEU A 241 -15.96 -19.46 16.93
CA LEU A 241 -15.31 -19.73 18.20
C LEU A 241 -15.50 -18.60 19.23
N ALA A 242 -16.17 -17.50 18.86
CA ALA A 242 -16.58 -16.49 19.82
C ALA A 242 -17.58 -17.06 20.84
N THR A 243 -17.66 -16.43 22.01
CA THR A 243 -18.41 -16.92 23.18
C THR A 243 -19.88 -17.26 22.84
N HIS A 244 -20.45 -18.26 23.54
CA HIS A 244 -21.85 -18.74 23.49
C HIS A 244 -22.17 -20.00 22.67
N ILE A 245 -21.21 -20.63 21.98
CA ILE A 245 -21.41 -21.98 21.40
C ILE A 245 -20.74 -23.03 22.30
N ALA A 246 -21.48 -24.10 22.65
CA ALA A 246 -20.96 -25.20 23.47
C ALA A 246 -19.71 -25.82 22.81
N GLY A 247 -18.62 -25.98 23.58
CA GLY A 247 -17.33 -26.47 23.08
C GLY A 247 -16.42 -25.41 22.43
N SER A 248 -16.92 -24.22 22.06
CA SER A 248 -16.07 -23.19 21.41
C SER A 248 -14.95 -22.66 22.30
N LYS A 249 -15.19 -22.57 23.62
CA LYS A 249 -14.16 -22.13 24.58
C LYS A 249 -12.99 -23.13 24.65
N GLU A 250 -13.28 -24.42 24.63
CA GLU A 250 -12.27 -25.49 24.63
C GLU A 250 -11.42 -25.40 23.35
N ILE A 251 -12.07 -25.32 22.18
CA ILE A 251 -11.36 -25.20 20.89
C ILE A 251 -10.54 -23.92 20.81
N ARG A 252 -11.07 -22.78 21.29
CA ARG A 252 -10.32 -21.52 21.38
C ARG A 252 -9.05 -21.69 22.21
N ASN A 253 -9.16 -22.33 23.38
CA ASN A 253 -8.00 -22.57 24.24
C ASN A 253 -6.97 -23.48 23.57
N LEU A 254 -7.41 -24.53 22.87
CA LEU A 254 -6.51 -25.40 22.09
C LEU A 254 -5.77 -24.63 21.00
N VAL A 255 -6.46 -23.73 20.27
CA VAL A 255 -5.83 -22.86 19.28
C VAL A 255 -4.77 -21.97 19.91
N LEU A 256 -5.08 -21.30 21.03
CA LEU A 256 -4.13 -20.42 21.71
C LEU A 256 -2.94 -21.19 22.31
N MET A 257 -3.16 -22.37 22.87
CA MET A 257 -2.09 -23.26 23.36
C MET A 257 -1.19 -23.75 22.23
N ALA A 258 -1.76 -24.10 21.07
CA ALA A 258 -0.99 -24.48 19.88
C ALA A 258 -0.08 -23.32 19.41
N LEU A 259 -0.61 -22.09 19.35
CA LEU A 259 0.19 -20.89 19.04
C LEU A 259 1.30 -20.65 20.07
N GLY A 260 0.99 -20.83 21.36
CA GLY A 260 1.99 -20.75 22.44
C GLY A 260 3.11 -21.78 22.27
N SER A 261 2.76 -23.04 21.99
CA SER A 261 3.74 -24.11 21.75
C SER A 261 4.60 -23.88 20.50
N MET A 262 4.03 -23.30 19.43
CA MET A 262 4.82 -22.89 18.26
C MET A 262 5.88 -21.84 18.65
N ARG A 263 5.48 -20.85 19.45
CA ARG A 263 6.36 -19.79 19.93
C ARG A 263 7.46 -20.33 20.84
N GLU A 264 7.13 -21.25 21.76
CA GLU A 264 8.11 -21.92 22.64
C GLU A 264 9.17 -22.71 21.86
N ARG A 265 8.83 -23.21 20.67
CA ARG A 265 9.79 -23.87 19.75
C ARG A 265 10.56 -22.90 18.84
N GLY A 266 10.48 -21.60 19.12
CA GLY A 266 11.21 -20.56 18.40
C GLY A 266 10.57 -20.15 17.07
N ARG A 267 9.34 -20.61 16.77
CA ARG A 267 8.64 -20.16 15.58
C ARG A 267 8.00 -18.80 15.83
N THR A 268 8.22 -17.86 14.90
CA THR A 268 7.78 -16.47 15.05
C THR A 268 6.67 -16.07 14.08
N ILE A 269 6.42 -16.85 13.02
CA ILE A 269 5.49 -16.47 11.93
C ILE A 269 4.53 -17.61 11.53
N LEU A 270 3.38 -17.19 10.99
CA LEU A 270 2.39 -18.01 10.30
C LEU A 270 2.21 -17.54 8.85
N SER A 271 1.93 -18.49 7.96
CA SER A 271 1.62 -18.21 6.55
C SER A 271 0.11 -18.05 6.38
N VAL A 272 -0.35 -16.82 6.14
CA VAL A 272 -1.76 -16.48 6.06
C VAL A 272 -2.15 -16.19 4.61
N PRO A 273 -3.14 -16.87 4.03
CA PRO A 273 -3.65 -16.53 2.70
C PRO A 273 -4.24 -15.12 2.67
N VAL A 274 -3.83 -14.33 1.68
CA VAL A 274 -4.32 -12.97 1.45
C VAL A 274 -4.60 -12.74 -0.03
N PHE A 275 -5.44 -11.74 -0.32
CA PHE A 275 -5.73 -11.31 -1.68
C PHE A 275 -5.22 -9.89 -1.89
N GLU A 276 -4.15 -9.74 -2.67
CA GLU A 276 -3.56 -8.43 -2.98
C GLU A 276 -3.54 -8.19 -4.49
N LYS A 277 -4.01 -7.01 -4.94
CA LYS A 277 -4.00 -6.60 -6.36
C LYS A 277 -4.54 -7.68 -7.32
N ARG A 278 -5.65 -8.32 -6.95
CA ARG A 278 -6.32 -9.39 -7.73
C ARG A 278 -5.55 -10.72 -7.80
N GLN A 279 -4.60 -10.94 -6.91
CA GLN A 279 -3.85 -12.19 -6.83
C GLN A 279 -3.95 -12.78 -5.42
N SER A 280 -4.22 -14.09 -5.36
CA SER A 280 -4.11 -14.85 -4.12
C SER A 280 -2.64 -15.16 -3.86
N THR A 281 -2.21 -14.96 -2.62
CA THR A 281 -0.83 -15.17 -2.17
C THR A 281 -0.84 -15.41 -0.66
N PHE A 282 0.33 -15.58 -0.06
CA PHE A 282 0.49 -15.77 1.37
C PHE A 282 1.27 -14.60 1.98
N ALA A 283 0.85 -14.14 3.15
CA ALA A 283 1.56 -13.18 3.97
C ALA A 283 2.17 -13.89 5.18
N THR A 284 3.41 -13.55 5.50
CA THR A 284 4.07 -13.96 6.73
C THR A 284 3.62 -13.03 7.86
N VAL A 285 2.73 -13.51 8.72
CA VAL A 285 2.17 -12.75 9.85
C VAL A 285 2.83 -13.24 11.14
N PRO A 286 3.42 -12.35 11.96
CA PRO A 286 3.96 -12.75 13.26
C PRO A 286 2.89 -13.38 14.15
N ILE A 287 3.26 -14.40 14.92
CA ILE A 287 2.32 -15.14 15.78
C ILE A 287 1.65 -14.21 16.80
N ASP A 288 2.37 -13.23 17.33
CA ASP A 288 1.80 -12.29 18.29
C ASP A 288 0.72 -11.41 17.65
N VAL A 289 1.00 -10.84 16.47
CA VAL A 289 0.01 -10.07 15.68
C VAL A 289 -1.18 -10.94 15.27
N PHE A 290 -0.92 -12.20 14.89
CA PHE A 290 -1.98 -13.15 14.57
C PHE A 290 -2.88 -13.41 15.79
N SER A 291 -2.29 -13.55 16.97
CA SER A 291 -2.99 -13.76 18.24
C SER A 291 -3.83 -12.54 18.64
N GLU A 292 -3.31 -11.32 18.46
CA GLU A 292 -4.07 -10.07 18.65
C GLU A 292 -5.30 -10.02 17.72
N ILE A 293 -5.15 -10.43 16.45
CA ILE A 293 -6.27 -10.49 15.50
C ILE A 293 -7.30 -11.54 15.92
N LEU A 294 -6.87 -12.70 16.42
CA LEU A 294 -7.79 -13.69 16.98
C LEU A 294 -8.55 -13.13 18.17
N ASP A 295 -7.88 -12.41 19.08
CA ASP A 295 -8.55 -11.79 20.21
C ASP A 295 -9.62 -10.80 19.74
N LEU A 296 -9.27 -9.88 18.83
CA LEU A 296 -10.22 -8.95 18.20
C LEU A 296 -11.45 -9.68 17.62
N ILE A 297 -11.24 -10.82 16.95
CA ILE A 297 -12.33 -11.61 16.36
C ILE A 297 -13.25 -12.19 17.45
N PHE A 298 -12.67 -12.72 18.51
CA PHE A 298 -13.40 -13.42 19.57
C PHE A 298 -14.03 -12.49 20.61
N THR A 299 -13.53 -11.26 20.74
CA THR A 299 -13.99 -10.26 21.70
C THR A 299 -14.75 -9.15 20.97
N SER A 300 -14.09 -8.05 20.63
CA SER A 300 -14.73 -6.81 20.23
C SER A 300 -15.51 -6.89 18.92
N ARG A 301 -15.04 -7.69 17.95
CA ARG A 301 -15.78 -7.94 16.70
C ARG A 301 -17.08 -8.68 17.00
N HIS A 302 -17.03 -9.68 17.86
CA HIS A 302 -18.22 -10.43 18.26
C HIS A 302 -19.22 -9.53 19.00
N ASP A 303 -18.76 -8.75 19.96
CA ASP A 303 -19.59 -7.79 20.71
C ASP A 303 -20.20 -6.72 19.81
N PHE A 304 -19.45 -6.25 18.81
CA PHE A 304 -19.97 -5.36 17.78
C PHE A 304 -21.10 -6.03 16.99
N ILE A 305 -20.91 -7.27 16.52
CA ILE A 305 -21.92 -8.01 15.74
C ILE A 305 -23.20 -8.20 16.55
N LEU A 306 -23.09 -8.61 17.81
CA LEU A 306 -24.24 -8.78 18.70
C LEU A 306 -25.00 -7.47 18.87
N ARG A 307 -24.30 -6.37 19.16
CA ARG A 307 -24.93 -5.04 19.32
C ARG A 307 -25.55 -4.53 18.02
N TYR A 308 -24.86 -4.70 16.89
CA TYR A 308 -25.34 -4.24 15.58
C TYR A 308 -26.55 -5.06 15.08
N GLY A 309 -26.58 -6.35 15.40
CA GLY A 309 -27.67 -7.27 15.06
C GLY A 309 -28.93 -7.08 15.92
N ARG A 310 -28.82 -6.60 17.16
CA ARG A 310 -29.99 -6.32 18.03
C ARG A 310 -30.99 -5.37 17.38
N SER A 311 -30.51 -4.35 16.66
CA SER A 311 -31.37 -3.39 15.94
C SER A 311 -31.69 -3.82 14.50
N ARG A 312 -31.16 -4.96 14.04
CA ARG A 312 -31.27 -5.44 12.65
C ARG A 312 -31.40 -6.96 12.59
N PRO A 313 -32.61 -7.52 12.76
CA PRO A 313 -32.83 -8.97 12.82
C PRO A 313 -32.33 -9.77 11.61
N HIS A 314 -32.29 -9.15 10.42
CA HIS A 314 -31.81 -9.78 9.19
C HIS A 314 -30.29 -9.63 8.95
N TYR A 315 -29.58 -8.93 9.85
CA TYR A 315 -28.16 -8.70 9.69
C TYR A 315 -27.38 -10.00 9.83
N ARG A 316 -26.56 -10.29 8.82
CA ARG A 316 -25.56 -11.36 8.84
C ARG A 316 -24.20 -10.73 8.61
N ALA A 317 -23.32 -10.85 9.59
CA ALA A 317 -21.97 -10.34 9.48
C ALA A 317 -21.21 -11.09 8.39
N PRO A 318 -20.45 -10.40 7.52
CA PRO A 318 -19.59 -11.07 6.54
C PRO A 318 -18.42 -11.77 7.24
N ASP A 319 -17.72 -12.66 6.54
CA ASP A 319 -16.55 -13.39 7.07
C ASP A 319 -15.30 -12.49 7.24
N ASN A 320 -15.33 -11.26 6.74
CA ASN A 320 -14.23 -10.30 6.89
C ASN A 320 -13.90 -10.04 8.37
N VAL A 321 -12.61 -9.99 8.69
CA VAL A 321 -12.11 -9.67 10.03
C VAL A 321 -12.55 -8.25 10.42
N PHE A 322 -12.26 -7.28 9.55
CA PHE A 322 -12.53 -5.86 9.82
C PHE A 322 -13.88 -5.44 9.26
N LEU A 323 -14.75 -4.93 10.14
CA LEU A 323 -16.11 -4.51 9.80
C LEU A 323 -16.29 -3.00 9.96
N SER A 324 -17.08 -2.41 9.07
CA SER A 324 -17.49 -1.01 9.21
C SER A 324 -18.46 -0.84 10.36
N THR A 325 -18.17 0.08 11.27
CA THR A 325 -19.10 0.46 12.36
C THR A 325 -20.40 1.09 11.83
N LYS A 326 -20.36 1.66 10.62
CA LYS A 326 -21.52 2.29 9.98
C LYS A 326 -22.44 1.26 9.33
N THR A 327 -21.90 0.38 8.50
CA THR A 327 -22.70 -0.53 7.64
C THR A 327 -22.77 -1.96 8.14
N GLY A 328 -21.93 -2.36 9.09
CA GLY A 328 -21.75 -3.76 9.50
C GLY A 328 -21.13 -4.65 8.41
N GLN A 329 -20.87 -4.11 7.21
CA GLN A 329 -20.25 -4.82 6.11
C GLN A 329 -18.72 -4.77 6.22
N ALA A 330 -18.03 -5.49 5.32
CA ALA A 330 -16.58 -5.43 5.21
C ALA A 330 -16.08 -3.98 5.13
N LEU A 331 -15.02 -3.67 5.87
CA LEU A 331 -14.40 -2.36 5.82
C LEU A 331 -13.81 -2.11 4.42
N ASN A 332 -13.97 -0.91 3.88
CA ASN A 332 -13.48 -0.59 2.54
C ASN A 332 -12.09 0.09 2.60
N GLU A 333 -11.28 -0.12 1.56
CA GLU A 333 -9.91 0.40 1.46
C GLU A 333 -9.85 1.93 1.55
N LYS A 334 -10.82 2.63 0.93
CA LYS A 334 -10.85 4.09 0.90
C LYS A 334 -11.08 4.68 2.29
N SER A 335 -11.93 4.05 3.10
CA SER A 335 -12.20 4.44 4.48
C SER A 335 -10.96 4.26 5.34
N VAL A 336 -10.24 3.13 5.20
CA VAL A 336 -8.95 2.92 5.87
C VAL A 336 -7.96 4.01 5.47
N SER A 337 -7.75 4.22 4.17
CA SER A 337 -6.82 5.23 3.66
C SER A 337 -7.14 6.63 4.19
N ASN A 338 -8.40 7.04 4.18
CA ASN A 338 -8.83 8.34 4.68
C ASN A 338 -8.61 8.48 6.20
N LEU A 339 -8.96 7.45 6.98
CA LEU A 339 -8.79 7.48 8.44
C LEU A 339 -7.32 7.55 8.84
N PHE A 340 -6.47 6.70 8.24
CA PHE A 340 -5.02 6.75 8.46
C PHE A 340 -4.43 8.11 8.06
N SER A 341 -4.83 8.65 6.90
CA SER A 341 -4.28 9.94 6.44
C SER A 341 -4.70 11.09 7.35
N ALA A 342 -5.95 11.08 7.84
CA ALA A 342 -6.43 12.07 8.79
C ALA A 342 -5.68 11.97 10.13
N GLU A 343 -5.50 10.77 10.65
CA GLU A 343 -4.87 10.54 11.95
C GLU A 343 -3.36 10.83 11.92
N MET A 344 -2.64 10.34 10.90
CA MET A 344 -1.22 10.65 10.71
C MET A 344 -1.00 12.16 10.57
N LYS A 345 -1.85 12.86 9.80
CA LYS A 345 -1.79 14.32 9.68
C LYS A 345 -2.01 15.00 11.04
N ARG A 346 -2.95 14.52 11.84
CA ARG A 346 -3.25 15.05 13.18
C ARG A 346 -2.07 14.89 14.13
N LEU A 347 -1.36 13.76 14.05
CA LEU A 347 -0.18 13.45 14.84
C LEU A 347 1.12 14.06 14.29
N GLY A 348 1.09 14.74 13.14
CA GLY A 348 2.29 15.25 12.48
C GLY A 348 3.19 14.15 11.90
N ILE A 349 2.68 12.92 11.76
CA ILE A 349 3.43 11.79 11.21
C ILE A 349 3.48 11.94 9.68
N PRO A 350 4.67 11.95 9.06
CA PRO A 350 4.77 12.04 7.62
C PRO A 350 4.31 10.75 6.94
N GLY A 351 3.76 10.88 5.73
CA GLY A 351 3.44 9.74 4.89
C GLY A 351 1.95 9.43 4.80
N THR A 352 1.68 8.18 4.42
CA THR A 352 0.33 7.60 4.28
C THR A 352 0.35 6.17 4.83
N ALA A 353 -0.80 5.50 4.93
CA ALA A 353 -0.86 4.08 5.27
C ALA A 353 0.11 3.21 4.44
N HIS A 354 0.22 3.52 3.13
CA HIS A 354 1.16 2.84 2.24
C HIS A 354 2.64 3.01 2.64
N ARG A 355 2.99 4.11 3.31
CA ARG A 355 4.35 4.35 3.81
C ARG A 355 4.68 3.52 5.05
N ILE A 356 3.70 3.18 5.89
CA ILE A 356 3.90 2.23 7.01
C ILE A 356 4.34 0.87 6.47
N ARG A 357 3.68 0.41 5.40
CA ARG A 357 4.10 -0.80 4.67
C ARG A 357 5.50 -0.66 4.08
N ALA A 358 5.86 0.51 3.56
CA ALA A 358 7.20 0.74 3.02
C ALA A 358 8.28 0.60 4.11
N THR A 359 8.04 1.13 5.33
CA THR A 359 8.90 0.92 6.50
C THR A 359 9.10 -0.57 6.79
N SER A 360 8.00 -1.34 6.81
CA SER A 360 8.04 -2.79 7.02
C SER A 360 8.94 -3.53 6.02
N ILE A 361 8.83 -3.17 4.74
CA ILE A 361 9.62 -3.77 3.66
C ILE A 361 11.10 -3.39 3.76
N GLU A 362 11.39 -2.13 4.10
CA GLU A 362 12.75 -1.64 4.28
C GLU A 362 13.45 -2.35 5.46
N ASP A 363 12.77 -2.49 6.59
CA ASP A 363 13.30 -3.22 7.76
C ASP A 363 13.53 -4.70 7.45
N TYR A 364 12.59 -5.35 6.76
CA TYR A 364 12.74 -6.74 6.37
C TYR A 364 13.93 -6.93 5.42
N LEU A 365 14.11 -6.03 4.47
CA LEU A 365 15.26 -6.04 3.55
C LEU A 365 16.58 -5.84 4.32
N LYS A 366 16.63 -4.91 5.28
CA LYS A 366 17.80 -4.73 6.15
C LYS A 366 18.10 -5.99 6.97
N GLY A 367 17.08 -6.63 7.54
CA GLY A 367 17.23 -7.90 8.25
C GLY A 367 17.79 -9.02 7.36
N LEU A 368 17.29 -9.14 6.12
CA LEU A 368 17.84 -10.08 5.14
C LEU A 368 19.29 -9.75 4.78
N TYR A 369 19.61 -8.46 4.63
CA TYR A 369 20.98 -8.02 4.42
C TYR A 369 21.89 -8.44 5.57
N TYR A 370 21.53 -8.18 6.82
CA TYR A 370 22.32 -8.61 7.99
C TYR A 370 22.52 -10.12 8.04
N LEU A 371 21.47 -10.89 7.78
CA LEU A 371 21.54 -12.35 7.73
C LEU A 371 22.52 -12.82 6.64
N HIS A 372 22.35 -12.34 5.41
CA HIS A 372 23.18 -12.76 4.29
C HIS A 372 24.64 -12.30 4.43
N ARG A 373 24.84 -11.08 4.94
CA ARG A 373 26.16 -10.50 5.22
C ARG A 373 26.87 -11.27 6.32
N GLY A 374 26.14 -11.71 7.35
CA GLY A 374 26.67 -12.56 8.42
C GLY A 374 27.05 -13.97 7.94
N MET A 375 26.26 -14.55 7.03
CA MET A 375 26.52 -15.89 6.48
C MET A 375 27.66 -15.91 5.43
N HIS A 376 27.74 -14.89 4.59
CA HIS A 376 28.60 -14.91 3.39
C HIS A 376 29.71 -13.87 3.39
N GLY A 377 29.82 -13.07 4.45
CA GLY A 377 30.80 -12.00 4.50
C GLY A 377 30.63 -11.03 3.32
N ILE A 378 31.73 -10.58 2.74
CA ILE A 378 31.73 -9.62 1.62
C ILE A 378 31.06 -10.17 0.35
N ALA A 379 30.88 -11.49 0.26
CA ALA A 379 30.31 -12.16 -0.91
C ALA A 379 28.77 -12.31 -0.85
N TRP A 380 28.09 -11.46 -0.09
CA TRP A 380 26.64 -11.45 -0.02
C TRP A 380 26.03 -11.12 -1.40
N GLN A 381 24.84 -11.64 -1.68
CA GLN A 381 24.22 -11.58 -3.01
C GLN A 381 22.95 -10.70 -2.98
N PRO A 382 22.98 -9.49 -3.55
CA PRO A 382 21.84 -8.58 -3.60
C PRO A 382 20.60 -9.20 -4.26
N ASP A 383 20.78 -10.01 -5.29
CA ASP A 383 19.68 -10.62 -6.04
C ASP A 383 18.84 -11.59 -5.19
N ASN A 384 19.48 -12.38 -4.31
CA ASN A 384 18.77 -13.29 -3.40
C ASN A 384 17.94 -12.50 -2.38
N ILE A 385 18.53 -11.44 -1.81
CA ILE A 385 17.84 -10.55 -0.86
C ILE A 385 16.65 -9.88 -1.54
N LEU A 386 16.82 -9.37 -2.75
CA LEU A 386 15.76 -8.75 -3.54
C LEU A 386 14.63 -9.75 -3.83
N GLU A 387 14.95 -11.00 -4.15
CA GLU A 387 13.94 -12.03 -4.44
C GLU A 387 13.14 -12.43 -3.20
N TRP A 388 13.80 -12.64 -2.06
CA TRP A 388 13.09 -12.92 -0.80
C TRP A 388 12.27 -11.71 -0.33
N CYS A 389 12.81 -10.50 -0.46
CA CYS A 389 12.08 -9.28 -0.17
C CYS A 389 10.89 -9.09 -1.15
N ARG A 390 11.03 -9.47 -2.43
CA ARG A 390 9.94 -9.48 -3.41
C ARG A 390 8.82 -10.42 -2.98
N MET A 391 9.16 -11.60 -2.48
CA MET A 391 8.19 -12.56 -1.94
C MET A 391 7.47 -11.99 -0.71
N TYR A 392 8.22 -11.45 0.26
CA TYR A 392 7.65 -10.79 1.45
C TYR A 392 6.74 -9.62 1.07
N ALA A 393 7.20 -8.71 0.20
CA ALA A 393 6.44 -7.58 -0.29
C ALA A 393 5.31 -8.00 -1.26
N ARG A 394 5.27 -9.26 -1.73
CA ARG A 394 4.30 -9.73 -2.73
C ARG A 394 4.30 -8.80 -3.96
N HIS A 395 5.49 -8.55 -4.48
CA HIS A 395 5.72 -7.79 -5.71
C HIS A 395 5.85 -8.75 -6.90
N LYS A 396 5.42 -8.31 -8.10
CA LYS A 396 5.59 -9.12 -9.32
C LYS A 396 7.03 -9.15 -9.82
N SER A 397 7.82 -8.15 -9.47
CA SER A 397 9.22 -8.01 -9.86
C SER A 397 10.01 -7.32 -8.74
N THR A 398 11.34 -7.46 -8.78
CA THR A 398 12.27 -6.85 -7.83
C THR A 398 12.49 -5.35 -8.08
N GLY A 399 12.19 -4.86 -9.29
CA GLY A 399 12.41 -3.45 -9.69
C GLY A 399 12.00 -2.38 -8.66
N PRO A 400 10.78 -2.45 -8.06
CA PRO A 400 10.35 -1.48 -7.05
C PRO A 400 11.10 -1.55 -5.70
N LEU A 401 12.01 -2.52 -5.51
CA LEU A 401 12.80 -2.73 -4.30
C LEU A 401 14.28 -2.37 -4.49
N VAL A 402 14.73 -2.25 -5.74
CA VAL A 402 16.14 -2.03 -6.11
C VAL A 402 16.72 -0.78 -5.45
N HIS A 403 15.92 0.28 -5.28
CA HIS A 403 16.42 1.51 -4.65
C HIS A 403 16.79 1.32 -3.17
N TYR A 404 16.17 0.37 -2.46
CA TYR A 404 16.51 0.07 -1.06
C TYR A 404 17.88 -0.62 -0.96
N ILE A 405 18.14 -1.61 -1.83
CA ILE A 405 19.43 -2.34 -1.78
C ILE A 405 20.57 -1.50 -2.32
N ASN A 406 20.33 -0.69 -3.36
CA ASN A 406 21.35 0.23 -3.90
C ASN A 406 21.82 1.24 -2.85
N ARG A 407 20.94 1.65 -1.93
CA ARG A 407 21.33 2.50 -0.80
C ARG A 407 22.35 1.80 0.08
N ILE A 408 22.14 0.54 0.42
CA ILE A 408 23.07 -0.26 1.24
C ILE A 408 24.40 -0.45 0.51
N ILE A 409 24.37 -0.84 -0.77
CA ILE A 409 25.57 -1.04 -1.60
C ILE A 409 26.41 0.24 -1.66
N ASN A 410 25.78 1.38 -1.96
CA ASN A 410 26.48 2.67 -2.03
C ASN A 410 27.12 3.05 -0.69
N ILE A 411 26.47 2.74 0.43
CA ILE A 411 27.03 3.00 1.76
C ILE A 411 28.19 2.04 2.06
N GLU A 412 28.07 0.74 1.77
CA GLU A 412 29.18 -0.22 1.93
C GLU A 412 30.41 0.22 1.13
N GLU A 413 30.25 0.67 -0.12
CA GLU A 413 31.35 1.15 -0.96
C GLU A 413 32.08 2.33 -0.31
N VAL A 414 31.33 3.31 0.23
CA VAL A 414 31.89 4.45 0.97
C VAL A 414 32.60 3.99 2.25
N LEU A 415 32.11 2.92 2.89
CA LEU A 415 32.69 2.36 4.11
C LEU A 415 33.82 1.35 3.85
N GLY A 416 34.27 1.16 2.61
CA GLY A 416 35.32 0.19 2.27
C GLY A 416 34.87 -1.27 2.46
N TYR A 417 33.62 -1.57 2.09
CA TYR A 417 32.95 -2.87 2.21
C TYR A 417 32.71 -3.35 3.64
N LEU A 418 32.83 -2.47 4.64
CA LEU A 418 32.35 -2.77 5.99
C LEU A 418 30.82 -2.84 6.02
N PRO A 419 30.24 -3.72 6.86
CA PRO A 419 28.79 -3.87 6.92
C PRO A 419 28.12 -2.59 7.42
N VAL A 420 26.99 -2.24 6.80
CA VAL A 420 26.17 -1.08 7.17
C VAL A 420 25.34 -1.43 8.40
N LEU A 421 25.90 -1.30 9.60
CA LEU A 421 25.18 -1.63 10.85
C LEU A 421 24.29 -0.50 11.35
N PHE A 422 24.60 0.75 10.98
CA PHE A 422 23.90 1.94 11.43
C PHE A 422 23.59 2.83 10.21
N ASP A 423 22.39 3.39 10.18
CA ASP A 423 22.02 4.42 9.20
C ASP A 423 22.65 5.79 9.54
N ASP A 424 23.13 5.94 10.78
CA ASP A 424 23.78 7.12 11.31
C ASP A 424 25.31 6.96 11.22
N THR A 425 25.95 7.90 10.51
CA THR A 425 27.39 7.89 10.23
C THR A 425 28.24 8.06 11.49
N ASP A 426 27.74 8.78 12.50
CA ASP A 426 28.44 9.06 13.74
C ASP A 426 28.37 7.82 14.65
N LEU A 427 27.20 7.20 14.77
CA LEU A 427 27.02 5.90 15.43
C LEU A 427 27.89 4.80 14.78
N ALA A 428 27.94 4.77 13.44
CA ALA A 428 28.81 3.85 12.73
C ALA A 428 30.30 4.10 12.99
N ALA A 429 30.72 5.36 13.15
CA ALA A 429 32.10 5.70 13.52
C ALA A 429 32.41 5.26 14.96
N CYS A 430 31.50 5.51 15.91
CA CYS A 430 31.62 5.07 17.30
C CYS A 430 31.70 3.54 17.43
N ALA A 431 30.80 2.81 16.78
CA ALA A 431 30.82 1.35 16.81
C ALA A 431 32.08 0.76 16.17
N ARG A 432 32.61 1.38 15.10
CA ARG A 432 33.89 1.00 14.51
C ARG A 432 35.06 1.26 15.46
N ALA A 433 35.09 2.43 16.11
CA ALA A 433 36.10 2.76 17.10
C ALA A 433 36.11 1.72 18.23
N LEU A 434 34.94 1.34 18.75
CA LEU A 434 34.78 0.30 19.76
C LEU A 434 35.24 -1.09 19.26
N ALA A 435 34.94 -1.45 18.01
CA ALA A 435 35.35 -2.72 17.43
C ALA A 435 36.87 -2.83 17.19
N THR A 436 37.57 -1.69 17.02
CA THR A 436 39.03 -1.65 16.83
C THR A 436 39.83 -1.70 18.13
N ILE A 437 39.16 -1.71 19.29
CA ILE A 437 39.83 -1.76 20.59
C ILE A 437 40.53 -3.12 20.74
N PRO A 438 41.86 -3.13 20.99
CA PRO A 438 42.61 -4.37 21.20
C PRO A 438 41.99 -5.21 22.32
N ALA A 439 42.07 -6.54 22.20
CA ALA A 439 41.40 -7.46 23.12
C ALA A 439 41.81 -7.20 24.58
N GLU A 440 43.08 -6.89 24.81
CA GLU A 440 43.67 -6.54 26.11
C GLU A 440 43.12 -5.25 26.73
N ARG A 441 42.51 -4.36 25.93
CA ARG A 441 41.94 -3.07 26.38
C ARG A 441 40.41 -3.04 26.38
N LYS A 442 39.75 -4.14 26.03
CA LYS A 442 38.29 -4.21 25.99
C LYS A 442 37.66 -3.93 27.34
N GLN A 443 38.24 -4.44 28.43
CA GLN A 443 37.71 -4.23 29.77
C GLN A 443 37.79 -2.75 30.18
N ASP A 444 38.91 -2.09 29.88
CA ASP A 444 39.09 -0.65 30.15
C ASP A 444 38.09 0.20 29.38
N ALA A 445 37.83 -0.17 28.12
CA ALA A 445 36.84 0.51 27.28
C ALA A 445 35.41 0.34 27.80
N VAL A 446 35.04 -0.86 28.26
CA VAL A 446 33.75 -1.11 28.89
C VAL A 446 33.60 -0.29 30.18
N VAL A 447 34.63 -0.26 31.03
CA VAL A 447 34.63 0.54 32.27
C VAL A 447 34.50 2.03 31.96
N GLY A 448 35.24 2.55 30.98
CA GLY A 448 35.13 3.95 30.56
C GLY A 448 33.76 4.30 29.97
N MET A 449 33.15 3.38 29.21
CA MET A 449 31.82 3.58 28.65
C MET A 449 30.75 3.58 29.75
N LEU A 450 30.83 2.65 30.72
CA LEU A 450 29.93 2.63 31.88
C LEU A 450 30.08 3.88 32.75
N ALA A 451 31.31 4.39 32.93
CA ALA A 451 31.55 5.64 33.64
C ALA A 451 30.92 6.84 32.92
N LEU A 452 31.11 6.96 31.61
CA LEU A 452 30.49 8.01 30.78
C LEU A 452 28.95 7.92 30.80
N MET A 453 28.40 6.70 30.74
CA MET A 453 26.97 6.48 30.87
C MET A 453 26.45 6.96 32.23
N GLY A 454 27.19 6.69 33.31
CA GLY A 454 26.88 7.20 34.64
C GLY A 454 26.93 8.74 34.74
N GLU A 455 27.90 9.38 34.07
CA GLU A 455 27.99 10.85 33.99
C GLU A 455 26.81 11.47 33.22
N LEU A 456 26.27 10.73 32.23
CA LEU A 456 25.17 11.17 31.38
C LEU A 456 23.78 10.72 31.89
N ASP A 457 23.71 10.09 33.06
CA ASP A 457 22.48 9.51 33.63
C ASP A 457 21.78 8.53 32.68
N LEU A 458 22.57 7.78 31.90
CA LEU A 458 22.11 6.79 30.93
C LEU A 458 22.17 5.39 31.55
N VAL A 459 21.04 4.68 31.50
CA VAL A 459 20.95 3.29 31.97
C VAL A 459 21.03 2.35 30.77
N PRO A 460 21.88 1.29 30.79
CA PRO A 460 21.86 0.27 29.76
C PRO A 460 20.47 -0.35 29.67
N LEU A 461 19.95 -0.52 28.45
CA LEU A 461 18.74 -1.31 28.25
C LEU A 461 19.05 -2.76 28.61
N GLU A 462 18.20 -3.39 29.43
CA GLU A 462 18.29 -4.83 29.69
C GLU A 462 18.20 -5.59 28.37
N GLU A 463 19.12 -6.53 28.15
CA GLU A 463 19.05 -7.41 26.98
C GLU A 463 17.73 -8.19 27.04
N PRO A 464 16.90 -8.17 25.98
CA PRO A 464 15.58 -8.82 26.01
C PRO A 464 15.64 -10.34 26.28
N HIS A 465 16.81 -10.97 26.27
CA HIS A 465 17.02 -12.41 26.41
C HIS A 465 18.33 -12.80 27.14
N ALA A 466 18.92 -11.94 27.97
CA ALA A 466 20.03 -12.38 28.82
C ALA A 466 19.50 -13.39 29.88
N CYS A 467 19.97 -14.63 29.82
CA CYS A 467 19.67 -15.65 30.83
C CYS A 467 20.17 -15.26 32.22
#